data_AF-A0A7X0TW00-F1
#
_entry.id   AF-A0A7X0TW00-F1
#
_cell.length_a   1.000
_cell.length_b   1.000
_cell.length_c   1.000
_cell.angle_alpha   90.00
_cell.angle_beta   90.00
_cell.angle_gamma   90.00
#
_symmetry.space_group_name_H-M   'P 1'
#
loop_
_entity.id
_entity.type
_entity.pdbx_description
1 polymer ?
#
loop_
_entity_poly.entity_id
_entity_poly.type
_entity_poly.pdbx_seq_one_letter_code
_entity_poly.pdbx_strand_id
1 'polypeptide(L)'
;MVLTLLAGLLRVTPAHAEQPVAADRSHVVAAWQKGGPQVRSAAEAALLGSDEQVSAFLAGGWRQAQRLDERDSLASVIGNGGPALRAKAQAALDADAAGDQSAIATFLQSGWQGPSDIDVRVPVNQLMSAGGEQVKQAAQAVLDSGDTQALREFLESGRQA
;
A
#
# COMPACT_ATOMS: atom_id res chain seq x y z
N MET A 1 -48.84 70.75 4.32
CA MET A 1 -48.46 69.88 5.46
C MET A 1 -48.20 68.49 4.89
N VAL A 2 -46.95 68.07 4.87
CA VAL A 2 -46.50 66.79 4.28
C VAL A 2 -46.71 65.69 5.31
N LEU A 3 -47.47 64.64 4.97
CA LEU A 3 -47.60 63.43 5.76
C LEU A 3 -46.83 62.32 5.03
N THR A 4 -45.58 62.12 5.43
CA THR A 4 -44.68 61.14 4.83
C THR A 4 -45.01 59.74 5.35
N LEU A 5 -45.51 58.87 4.47
CA LEU A 5 -45.69 57.44 4.72
C LEU A 5 -44.30 56.77 4.69
N LEU A 6 -43.83 56.24 5.81
CA LEU A 6 -42.57 55.50 5.90
C LEU A 6 -42.81 54.02 5.54
N ALA A 7 -42.73 53.69 4.25
CA ALA A 7 -42.72 52.29 3.80
C ALA A 7 -41.30 51.72 3.92
N GLY A 8 -41.01 51.07 5.05
CA GLY A 8 -39.78 50.31 5.23
C GLY A 8 -39.81 49.03 4.39
N LEU A 9 -39.21 49.06 3.20
CA LEU A 9 -38.90 47.86 2.42
C LEU A 9 -37.82 47.05 3.17
N LEU A 10 -38.24 46.00 3.90
CA LEU A 10 -37.34 44.92 4.26
C LEU A 10 -36.86 44.27 2.95
N ARG A 11 -35.63 44.57 2.53
CA ARG A 11 -34.92 43.74 1.56
C ARG A 11 -34.59 42.42 2.25
N VAL A 12 -35.49 41.44 2.17
CA VAL A 12 -35.12 40.04 2.32
C VAL A 12 -34.22 39.73 1.14
N THR A 13 -32.91 39.74 1.34
CA THR A 13 -32.02 39.02 0.43
C THR A 13 -32.42 37.55 0.57
N PRO A 14 -32.93 36.89 -0.49
CA PRO A 14 -33.09 35.45 -0.42
C PRO A 14 -31.72 34.89 -0.06
N ALA A 15 -31.65 34.10 1.01
CA ALA A 15 -30.48 33.30 1.27
C ALA A 15 -30.27 32.44 0.02
N HIS A 16 -29.29 32.79 -0.80
CA HIS A 16 -28.74 31.83 -1.75
C HIS A 16 -28.07 30.79 -0.86
N ALA A 17 -28.76 29.69 -0.60
CA ALA A 17 -28.05 28.46 -0.32
C ALA A 17 -27.21 28.21 -1.57
N GLU A 18 -25.89 28.37 -1.48
CA GLU A 18 -25.00 27.74 -2.45
C GLU A 18 -25.48 26.29 -2.54
N GLN A 19 -25.99 25.90 -3.71
CA GLN A 19 -26.24 24.49 -3.94
C GLN A 19 -24.89 23.80 -3.74
N PRO A 20 -24.78 22.80 -2.84
CA PRO A 20 -23.52 22.08 -2.69
C PRO A 20 -23.13 21.60 -4.07
N VAL A 21 -21.96 22.03 -4.55
CA VAL A 21 -21.42 21.54 -5.82
C VAL A 21 -21.26 20.04 -5.63
N ALA A 22 -22.07 19.26 -6.34
CA ALA A 22 -22.05 17.81 -6.22
C ALA A 22 -20.61 17.31 -6.42
N ALA A 23 -20.07 16.65 -5.41
CA ALA A 23 -18.69 16.21 -5.44
C ALA A 23 -18.52 15.17 -6.58
N ASP A 24 -17.50 15.34 -7.42
CA ASP A 24 -17.18 14.38 -8.47
C ASP A 24 -16.75 13.05 -7.85
N ARG A 25 -17.66 12.06 -7.92
CA ARG A 25 -17.48 10.72 -7.34
C ARG A 25 -16.59 9.82 -8.20
N SER A 26 -16.19 10.23 -9.41
CA SER A 26 -15.40 9.40 -10.32
C SER A 26 -14.10 8.90 -9.70
N HIS A 27 -13.39 9.75 -8.95
CA HIS A 27 -12.17 9.37 -8.23
C HIS A 27 -12.43 8.40 -7.08
N VAL A 28 -13.57 8.50 -6.40
CA VAL A 28 -13.96 7.55 -5.34
C VAL A 28 -14.30 6.19 -5.94
N VAL A 29 -15.00 6.16 -7.09
CA VAL A 29 -15.25 4.92 -7.84
C VAL A 29 -13.93 4.27 -8.29
N ALA A 30 -12.99 5.05 -8.80
CA ALA A 30 -11.67 4.53 -9.18
C ALA A 30 -10.92 3.92 -7.99
N ALA A 31 -10.97 4.57 -6.81
CA ALA A 31 -10.40 4.04 -5.59
C ALA A 31 -11.09 2.75 -5.12
N TRP A 32 -12.42 2.68 -5.21
CA TRP A 32 -13.18 1.46 -4.90
C TRP A 32 -12.78 0.28 -5.80
N GLN A 33 -12.62 0.54 -7.11
CA GLN A 33 -12.26 -0.50 -8.08
C GLN A 33 -10.82 -0.98 -7.94
N LYS A 34 -9.87 -0.06 -7.76
CA LYS A 34 -8.43 -0.35 -7.87
C LYS A 34 -7.69 -0.41 -6.53
N GLY A 35 -8.29 0.11 -5.46
CA GLY A 35 -7.70 0.15 -4.14
C GLY A 35 -7.58 -1.23 -3.50
N GLY A 36 -6.71 -1.32 -2.50
CA GLY A 36 -6.66 -2.46 -1.59
C GLY A 36 -7.92 -2.56 -0.73
N PRO A 37 -8.06 -3.63 0.07
CA PRO A 37 -9.26 -3.91 0.87
C PRO A 37 -9.76 -2.72 1.69
N GLN A 38 -8.86 -2.01 2.37
CA GLN A 38 -9.19 -0.87 3.22
C GLN A 38 -9.58 0.35 2.39
N VAL A 39 -8.83 0.66 1.32
CA VAL A 39 -9.19 1.75 0.39
C VAL A 39 -10.55 1.49 -0.26
N ARG A 40 -10.83 0.25 -0.66
CA ARG A 40 -12.12 -0.14 -1.23
C ARG A 40 -13.25 0.07 -0.22
N SER A 41 -13.09 -0.41 1.00
CA SER A 41 -14.08 -0.24 2.08
C SER A 41 -14.35 1.25 2.37
N ALA A 42 -13.30 2.06 2.48
CA ALA A 42 -13.43 3.50 2.72
C ALA A 42 -14.09 4.24 1.54
N ALA A 43 -13.77 3.83 0.30
CA ALA A 43 -14.39 4.38 -0.90
C ALA A 43 -15.87 4.00 -1.00
N GLU A 44 -16.24 2.76 -0.68
CA GLU A 44 -17.63 2.30 -0.64
C GLU A 44 -18.45 3.10 0.38
N ALA A 45 -17.92 3.27 1.59
CA ALA A 45 -18.56 4.08 2.63
C ALA A 45 -18.78 5.53 2.17
N ALA A 46 -17.82 6.12 1.45
CA ALA A 46 -17.95 7.47 0.89
C ALA A 46 -18.98 7.54 -0.25
N LEU A 47 -19.04 6.52 -1.13
CA LEU A 47 -19.99 6.45 -2.25
C LEU A 47 -21.44 6.31 -1.79
N LEU A 48 -21.66 5.58 -0.70
CA LEU A 48 -22.98 5.40 -0.07
C LEU A 48 -23.37 6.58 0.84
N GLY A 49 -22.48 7.56 1.00
CA GLY A 49 -22.61 8.70 1.91
C GLY A 49 -22.97 10.03 1.26
N SER A 50 -22.85 11.10 2.04
CA SER A 50 -23.08 12.48 1.60
C SER A 50 -21.91 13.06 0.79
N ASP A 51 -22.12 14.21 0.14
CA ASP A 51 -21.05 14.92 -0.59
C ASP A 51 -19.91 15.35 0.34
N GLU A 52 -20.19 15.63 1.62
CA GLU A 52 -19.16 15.88 2.63
C GLU A 52 -18.30 14.64 2.89
N GLN A 53 -18.90 13.44 2.90
CA GLN A 53 -18.16 12.18 3.08
C GLN A 53 -17.29 11.85 1.86
N VAL A 54 -17.80 12.11 0.65
CA VAL A 54 -17.01 12.06 -0.59
C VAL A 54 -15.83 13.02 -0.50
N SER A 55 -16.07 14.27 -0.08
CA SER A 55 -15.03 15.28 0.04
C SER A 55 -13.97 14.91 1.10
N ALA A 56 -14.40 14.39 2.25
CA ALA A 56 -13.49 13.93 3.30
C ALA A 56 -12.61 12.76 2.86
N PHE A 57 -13.19 11.80 2.12
CA PHE A 57 -12.43 10.70 1.54
C PHE A 57 -11.35 11.21 0.58
N LEU A 58 -11.72 12.09 -0.36
CA LEU A 58 -10.80 12.67 -1.35
C LEU A 58 -9.71 13.55 -0.71
N ALA A 59 -10.05 14.29 0.34
CA ALA A 59 -9.11 15.16 1.04
C ALA A 59 -7.99 14.36 1.74
N GLY A 60 -8.29 13.19 2.29
CA GLY A 60 -7.27 12.38 2.97
C GLY A 60 -7.69 11.01 3.46
N GLY A 61 -8.98 10.68 3.49
CA GLY A 61 -9.45 9.35 3.90
C GLY A 61 -8.84 8.22 3.06
N TRP A 62 -8.64 8.41 1.76
CA TRP A 62 -8.01 7.42 0.90
C TRP A 62 -6.56 7.09 1.32
N ARG A 63 -5.76 8.09 1.72
CA ARG A 63 -4.37 7.88 2.18
C ARG A 63 -4.33 7.14 3.51
N GLN A 64 -5.29 7.44 4.40
CA GLN A 64 -5.39 6.75 5.68
C GLN A 64 -5.69 5.26 5.46
N ALA A 65 -6.65 4.97 4.58
CA ALA A 65 -6.99 3.60 4.20
C ALA A 65 -5.83 2.89 3.50
N GLN A 66 -5.14 3.55 2.59
CA GLN A 66 -3.96 2.99 1.92
C GLN A 66 -2.86 2.60 2.92
N ARG A 67 -2.59 3.43 3.93
CA ARG A 67 -1.61 3.07 4.97
C ARG A 67 -2.01 1.82 5.75
N LEU A 68 -3.31 1.57 5.94
CA LEU A 68 -3.76 0.33 6.56
C LEU A 68 -3.50 -0.86 5.63
N ASP A 69 -3.80 -0.75 4.33
CA ASP A 69 -3.47 -1.78 3.34
C ASP A 69 -1.95 -2.08 3.28
N GLU A 70 -1.12 -1.04 3.37
CA GLU A 70 0.34 -1.16 3.40
C GLU A 70 0.84 -1.86 4.67
N ARG A 71 0.27 -1.53 5.85
CA ARG A 71 0.60 -2.20 7.11
C ARG A 71 0.20 -3.67 7.11
N ASP A 72 -0.96 -4.00 6.54
CA ASP A 72 -1.42 -5.39 6.40
C ASP A 72 -0.48 -6.17 5.47
N SER A 73 -0.06 -5.55 4.36
CA SER A 73 0.91 -6.12 3.42
C SER A 73 2.27 -6.36 4.10
N LEU A 74 2.76 -5.39 4.88
CA LEU A 74 4.01 -5.51 5.65
C LEU A 74 3.92 -6.62 6.70
N ALA A 75 2.80 -6.73 7.41
CA ALA A 75 2.58 -7.79 8.38
C ALA A 75 2.63 -9.18 7.73
N SER A 76 2.09 -9.34 6.51
CA SER A 76 2.24 -10.57 5.73
C SER A 76 3.70 -10.87 5.39
N VAL A 77 4.49 -9.85 5.01
CA VAL A 77 5.93 -10.03 4.76
C VAL A 77 6.67 -10.45 6.02
N ILE A 78 6.36 -9.86 7.18
CA ILE A 78 6.95 -10.26 8.48
C ILE A 78 6.54 -11.69 8.85
N GLY A 79 5.29 -12.08 8.60
CA GLY A 79 4.80 -13.43 8.89
C GLY A 79 5.44 -14.51 8.01
N ASN A 80 5.61 -14.22 6.72
CA ASN A 80 5.90 -15.24 5.70
C ASN A 80 7.30 -15.15 5.08
N GLY A 81 8.00 -14.02 5.19
CA GLY A 81 9.30 -13.78 4.55
C GLY A 81 10.44 -14.62 5.14
N GLY A 82 11.60 -14.67 4.50
CA GLY A 82 12.79 -15.26 5.13
C GLY A 82 13.39 -14.33 6.22
N PRO A 83 14.41 -14.78 6.97
CA PRO A 83 14.99 -14.01 8.06
C PRO A 83 15.44 -12.59 7.68
N ALA A 84 16.09 -12.41 6.52
CA ALA A 84 16.54 -11.10 6.06
C ALA A 84 15.36 -10.20 5.67
N LEU A 85 14.36 -10.78 4.98
CA LEU A 85 13.17 -10.04 4.58
C LEU A 85 12.33 -9.60 5.78
N ARG A 86 12.16 -10.47 6.78
CA ARG A 86 11.50 -10.14 8.04
C ARG A 86 12.21 -9.01 8.77
N ALA A 87 13.54 -9.08 8.89
CA ALA A 87 14.33 -8.04 9.56
C ALA A 87 14.18 -6.67 8.87
N LYS A 88 14.22 -6.64 7.53
CA LYS A 88 14.07 -5.39 6.77
C LYS A 88 12.64 -4.83 6.85
N ALA A 89 11.63 -5.69 6.82
CA ALA A 89 10.23 -5.30 7.02
C ALA A 89 9.98 -4.73 8.43
N GLN A 90 10.56 -5.35 9.46
CA GLN A 90 10.48 -4.83 10.84
C GLN A 90 11.12 -3.45 10.95
N ALA A 91 12.28 -3.22 10.33
CA ALA A 91 12.91 -1.91 10.33
C ALA A 91 12.05 -0.83 9.64
N ALA A 92 11.30 -1.20 8.60
CA ALA A 92 10.35 -0.28 7.97
C ALA A 92 9.16 0.06 8.89
N LEU A 93 8.67 -0.93 9.65
CA LEU A 93 7.62 -0.72 10.66
C LEU A 93 8.11 0.20 11.79
N ASP A 94 9.34 -0.02 12.26
CA ASP A 94 9.95 0.79 13.33
C ASP A 94 10.17 2.25 12.89
N ALA A 95 10.58 2.45 11.63
CA ALA A 95 10.75 3.78 11.04
C ALA A 95 9.39 4.52 10.90
N ASP A 96 8.33 3.83 10.49
CA ASP A 96 6.97 4.39 10.47
C ASP A 96 6.51 4.80 11.88
N ALA A 97 6.74 3.95 12.89
CA ALA A 97 6.46 4.27 14.28
C ALA A 97 7.28 5.47 14.81
N ALA A 98 8.47 5.69 14.26
CA ALA A 98 9.31 6.86 14.55
C ALA A 98 8.94 8.13 13.76
N GLY A 99 7.93 8.05 12.89
CA GLY A 99 7.37 9.20 12.16
C GLY A 99 7.68 9.23 10.65
N ASP A 100 8.46 8.28 10.12
CA ASP A 100 8.66 8.15 8.68
C ASP A 100 7.52 7.36 8.04
N GLN A 101 6.41 8.06 7.79
CA GLN A 101 5.20 7.49 7.19
C GLN A 101 5.41 6.91 5.77
N SER A 102 6.57 7.14 5.15
CA SER A 102 6.91 6.60 3.83
C SER A 102 7.71 5.30 3.88
N ALA A 103 8.20 4.91 5.06
CA ALA A 103 9.11 3.78 5.22
C ALA A 103 8.50 2.46 4.75
N ILE A 104 7.23 2.21 5.11
CA ILE A 104 6.50 0.99 4.71
C ILE A 104 6.31 0.95 3.20
N ALA A 105 5.78 2.03 2.61
CA ALA A 105 5.56 2.12 1.17
C ALA A 105 6.87 1.94 0.38
N THR A 106 7.96 2.57 0.84
CA THR A 106 9.29 2.44 0.24
C THR A 106 9.79 1.00 0.30
N PHE A 107 9.60 0.32 1.44
CA PHE A 107 9.94 -1.09 1.58
C PHE A 107 9.15 -1.97 0.60
N LEU A 108 7.83 -1.81 0.55
CA LEU A 108 6.96 -2.60 -0.32
C LEU A 108 7.25 -2.36 -1.81
N GLN A 109 7.65 -1.14 -2.18
CA GLN A 109 7.98 -0.79 -3.56
C GLN A 109 9.33 -1.38 -4.00
N SER A 110 10.38 -1.20 -3.20
CA SER A 110 11.76 -1.52 -3.63
C SER A 110 12.74 -1.92 -2.52
N GLY A 111 12.30 -2.00 -1.26
CA GLY A 111 13.17 -2.37 -0.15
C GLY A 111 13.30 -3.88 0.10
N TRP A 112 12.51 -4.70 -0.60
CA TRP A 112 12.41 -6.14 -0.37
C TRP A 112 13.37 -6.98 -1.21
N GLN A 113 13.85 -6.48 -2.36
CA GLN A 113 14.63 -7.24 -3.33
C GLN A 113 15.95 -7.76 -2.72
N GLY A 114 16.77 -6.86 -2.18
CA GLY A 114 18.04 -7.22 -1.55
C GLY A 114 17.92 -8.28 -0.44
N PRO A 115 17.05 -8.10 0.58
CA PRO A 115 16.87 -9.14 1.59
C PRO A 115 16.26 -10.44 1.04
N SER A 116 15.39 -10.37 0.03
CA SER A 116 14.88 -11.58 -0.63
C SER A 116 16.00 -12.37 -1.32
N ASP A 117 16.96 -11.69 -1.96
CA ASP A 117 18.12 -12.34 -2.58
C ASP A 117 19.00 -13.06 -1.54
N ILE A 118 19.20 -12.43 -0.38
CA ILE A 118 19.91 -13.04 0.75
C ILE A 118 19.19 -14.31 1.20
N ASP A 119 17.88 -14.23 1.41
CA ASP A 119 17.07 -15.36 1.88
C ASP A 119 17.06 -16.53 0.88
N VAL A 120 17.10 -16.26 -0.42
CA VAL A 120 17.16 -17.28 -1.47
C VAL A 120 18.54 -17.96 -1.55
N ARG A 121 19.63 -17.24 -1.31
CA ARG A 121 21.00 -17.81 -1.35
C ARG A 121 21.27 -18.82 -0.24
N VAL A 122 20.64 -18.67 0.92
CA VAL A 122 20.84 -19.57 2.07
C VAL A 122 20.50 -21.03 1.74
N PRO A 123 19.29 -21.38 1.27
CA PRO A 123 18.96 -22.76 0.93
C PRO A 123 19.77 -23.30 -0.25
N VAL A 124 20.20 -22.44 -1.19
CA VAL A 124 21.09 -22.88 -2.30
C VAL A 124 22.43 -23.36 -1.74
N ASN A 125 23.04 -22.60 -0.83
CA ASN A 125 24.27 -23.01 -0.16
C ASN A 125 24.09 -24.27 0.70
N GLN A 126 22.92 -24.44 1.33
CA GLN A 126 22.61 -25.66 2.08
C GLN A 126 22.52 -26.89 1.17
N LEU A 127 21.83 -26.79 0.04
CA LEU A 127 21.76 -27.87 -0.96
C LEU A 127 23.14 -28.18 -1.56
N MET A 128 23.95 -27.16 -1.85
CA MET A 128 25.33 -27.33 -2.30
C MET A 128 26.14 -28.15 -1.27
N SER A 129 25.99 -27.84 0.01
CA SER A 129 26.75 -28.49 1.08
C SER A 129 26.32 -29.94 1.31
N ALA A 130 25.04 -30.23 1.16
CA ALA A 130 24.45 -31.56 1.39
C ALA A 130 24.47 -32.47 0.14
N GLY A 131 24.54 -31.90 -1.06
CA GLY A 131 24.39 -32.62 -2.32
C GLY A 131 25.66 -33.33 -2.83
N GLY A 132 25.46 -34.21 -3.82
CA GLY A 132 26.54 -34.83 -4.58
C GLY A 132 27.24 -33.85 -5.52
N GLU A 133 28.29 -34.30 -6.20
CA GLU A 133 29.15 -33.47 -7.06
C GLU A 133 28.36 -32.67 -8.11
N GLN A 134 27.36 -33.28 -8.74
CA GLN A 134 26.52 -32.63 -9.74
C GLN A 134 25.69 -31.48 -9.14
N VAL A 135 25.13 -31.68 -7.93
CA VAL A 135 24.38 -30.64 -7.22
C VAL A 135 25.29 -29.49 -6.82
N LYS A 136 26.53 -29.81 -6.39
CA LYS A 136 27.54 -28.80 -6.05
C LYS A 136 27.87 -27.90 -7.24
N GLN A 137 28.16 -28.50 -8.39
CA GLN A 137 28.49 -27.75 -9.61
C GLN A 137 27.32 -26.88 -10.08
N ALA A 138 26.11 -27.43 -10.08
CA ALA A 138 24.91 -26.69 -10.46
C ALA A 138 24.62 -25.53 -9.48
N ALA A 139 24.71 -25.76 -8.17
CA ALA A 139 24.51 -24.73 -7.15
C ALA A 139 25.55 -23.61 -7.27
N GLN A 140 26.82 -23.95 -7.47
CA GLN A 140 27.89 -22.97 -7.64
C GLN A 140 27.64 -22.10 -8.88
N ALA A 141 27.25 -22.71 -10.01
CA ALA A 141 26.96 -21.98 -11.24
C ALA A 141 25.85 -20.94 -11.07
N VAL A 142 24.76 -21.29 -10.37
CA VAL A 142 23.67 -20.32 -10.12
C VAL A 142 24.08 -19.26 -9.09
N LEU A 143 24.88 -19.59 -8.08
CA LEU A 143 25.42 -18.63 -7.11
C LEU A 143 26.34 -17.59 -7.77
N ASP A 144 27.18 -18.03 -8.70
CA ASP A 144 28.14 -17.20 -9.44
C ASP A 144 27.44 -16.29 -10.45
N SER A 145 26.31 -16.73 -11.03
CA SER A 145 25.52 -15.93 -11.96
C SER A 145 24.96 -14.65 -11.31
N GLY A 146 24.74 -14.68 -10.00
CA GLY A 146 24.07 -13.60 -9.27
C GLY A 146 22.59 -13.42 -9.62
N ASP A 147 22.03 -14.26 -10.49
CA ASP A 147 20.65 -14.18 -10.93
C ASP A 147 19.71 -14.86 -9.92
N THR A 148 18.91 -14.06 -9.22
CA THR A 148 17.93 -14.56 -8.25
C THR A 148 16.89 -15.48 -8.88
N GLN A 149 16.53 -15.29 -10.16
CA GLN A 149 15.62 -16.21 -10.83
C GLN A 149 16.27 -17.58 -11.00
N ALA A 150 17.51 -17.64 -11.48
CA ALA A 150 18.26 -18.89 -11.59
C ALA A 150 18.42 -19.60 -10.23
N LEU A 151 18.65 -18.83 -9.15
CA LEU A 151 18.67 -19.38 -7.80
C LEU A 151 17.33 -20.02 -7.40
N ARG A 152 16.19 -19.38 -7.70
CA ARG A 152 14.86 -19.91 -7.39
C ARG A 152 14.54 -21.17 -8.20
N GLU A 153 14.83 -21.15 -9.50
CA GLU A 153 14.63 -22.30 -10.39
C GLU A 153 15.44 -23.52 -9.94
N PHE A 154 16.70 -23.31 -9.51
CA PHE A 154 17.51 -24.36 -8.90
C PHE A 154 16.83 -24.97 -7.67
N LEU A 155 16.34 -24.14 -6.74
CA LEU A 155 15.63 -24.60 -5.55
C LEU A 155 14.32 -25.34 -5.85
N GLU A 156 13.62 -24.96 -6.92
CA GLU A 156 12.39 -25.65 -7.35
C GLU A 156 12.71 -27.03 -7.93
N SER A 157 13.73 -27.14 -8.79
CA SER A 157 14.17 -28.41 -9.35
C SER A 157 14.58 -29.42 -8.27
N GLY A 158 15.29 -28.95 -7.23
CA GLY A 158 15.72 -29.78 -6.11
C GLY A 158 14.60 -30.25 -5.18
N ARG A 159 13.40 -29.65 -5.24
CA ARG A 159 12.23 -30.11 -4.47
C ARG A 159 11.42 -31.19 -5.19
N GLN A 160 11.64 -31.35 -6.49
CA GLN A 160 10.94 -32.34 -7.33
C GLN A 160 11.71 -33.65 -7.47
N ALA A 161 12.96 -33.70 -7.02
CA ALA A 161 13.85 -34.86 -7.04
C ALA A 161 13.79 -35.64 -5.72
#